data_AF-A0A8C0Q880-F1
#
_entry.id   AF-A0A8C0Q880-F1
#
_cell.length_a   1.000
_cell.length_b   1.000
_cell.length_c   1.000
_cell.angle_alpha   90.00
_cell.angle_beta   90.00
_cell.angle_gamma   90.00
#
_symmetry.space_group_name_H-M   'P 1'
#
loop_
_entity.id
_entity.type
_entity.pdbx_description
1 polymer ?
#
loop_
_entity_poly.entity_id
_entity_poly.type
_entity_poly.pdbx_seq_one_letter_code
_entity_poly.pdbx_strand_id
1 'polypeptide(L)'
;MAAIAATAGRLLRLRAAGAEGQWCRLRGAGLQAASAAGDAAQRRHVAHFTFQPDPEPQEYGQTQKMNLFQAITSALDNSLAKDPTAVIFGEDVAFGGVFRCTVGLRDKYGKDRVFNTPLCEQGIVGFGIGIAVTGATAIAEIQFADYIFPAFDQIVNEAAKYRYRSGDLFNCGSLTIRAPWGCVGHGALYHSQSPEAFFAHCPGIKSKVIKFF
;
A
#
# COMPACT_ATOMS: atom_id res chain seq x y z
N MET A 1 40.40 -27.92 -5.81
CA MET A 1 40.56 -27.40 -7.17
C MET A 1 39.86 -28.37 -8.10
N ALA A 2 38.57 -28.15 -8.34
CA ALA A 2 37.69 -29.07 -9.06
C ALA A 2 37.41 -28.56 -10.48
N ALA A 3 37.17 -29.53 -11.36
CA ALA A 3 37.39 -29.48 -12.79
C ALA A 3 36.26 -28.86 -13.61
N ILE A 4 36.63 -28.59 -14.86
CA ILE A 4 35.86 -28.08 -16.01
C ILE A 4 34.87 -29.12 -16.54
N ALA A 5 33.66 -28.69 -16.90
CA ALA A 5 32.93 -29.14 -18.10
C ALA A 5 31.80 -28.15 -18.43
N ALA A 6 32.09 -27.19 -19.32
CA ALA A 6 31.09 -26.32 -19.94
C ALA A 6 30.78 -26.85 -21.35
N THR A 7 29.49 -27.10 -21.61
CA THR A 7 28.99 -27.61 -22.88
C THR A 7 29.05 -26.53 -23.97
N ALA A 8 29.58 -26.92 -25.12
CA ALA A 8 29.78 -26.10 -26.30
C ALA A 8 28.47 -25.53 -26.88
N GLY A 9 28.49 -24.27 -27.32
CA GLY A 9 27.44 -23.76 -28.19
C GLY A 9 27.13 -22.27 -28.14
N ARG A 10 28.14 -21.38 -28.25
CA ARG A 10 27.98 -20.08 -28.91
C ARG A 10 29.35 -19.42 -29.11
N LEU A 11 29.65 -19.12 -30.38
CA LEU A 11 30.85 -18.40 -30.81
C LEU A 11 31.04 -17.11 -30.02
N LEU A 12 32.17 -17.03 -29.31
CA LEU A 12 32.78 -15.77 -28.89
C LEU A 12 33.18 -15.01 -30.17
N ARG A 13 32.53 -13.88 -30.47
CA ARG A 13 33.04 -12.92 -31.47
C ARG A 13 33.95 -11.92 -30.78
N LEU A 14 35.26 -12.15 -30.91
CA LEU A 14 36.29 -11.15 -30.66
C LEU A 14 36.03 -9.92 -31.56
N ARG A 15 36.00 -8.72 -30.97
CA ARG A 15 36.00 -7.45 -31.70
C ARG A 15 37.42 -6.91 -31.68
N ALA A 16 38.03 -6.79 -32.86
CA ALA A 16 39.23 -5.99 -33.07
C ALA A 16 38.80 -4.57 -33.50
N ALA A 17 39.47 -3.54 -32.96
CA ALA A 17 39.27 -2.15 -33.34
C ALA A 17 40.06 -1.85 -34.63
N GLY A 18 39.35 -1.43 -35.69
CA GLY A 18 39.92 -0.84 -36.89
C GLY A 18 39.81 0.67 -36.84
N ALA A 19 40.86 1.35 -37.30
CA ALA A 19 40.98 2.80 -37.32
C ALA A 19 40.02 3.42 -38.37
N GLU A 20 38.89 3.93 -37.88
CA GLU A 20 37.96 4.92 -38.44
C GLU A 20 36.56 4.57 -37.91
N GLY A 21 36.12 5.31 -36.89
CA GLY A 21 34.99 4.96 -36.03
C GLY A 21 33.60 5.07 -36.69
N GLN A 22 33.27 4.16 -37.61
CA GLN A 22 31.91 3.97 -38.11
C GLN A 22 31.50 2.48 -38.04
N TRP A 23 30.43 2.20 -37.30
CA TRP A 23 29.88 0.85 -37.10
C TRP A 23 28.84 0.54 -38.17
N CYS A 24 29.18 -0.24 -39.20
CA CYS A 24 28.22 -0.77 -40.17
C CYS A 24 27.84 -2.23 -39.86
N ARG A 25 26.53 -2.52 -39.76
CA ARG A 25 26.04 -3.91 -39.82
C ARG A 25 26.04 -4.39 -41.28
N LEU A 26 26.84 -5.40 -41.58
CA LEU A 26 26.68 -6.16 -42.82
C LEU A 26 25.39 -6.98 -42.75
N ARG A 27 24.34 -6.54 -43.47
CA ARG A 27 23.28 -7.43 -43.96
C ARG A 27 23.39 -7.49 -45.48
N GLY A 28 23.33 -8.70 -46.02
CA GLY A 28 23.40 -8.94 -47.46
C GLY A 28 22.23 -8.29 -48.20
N ALA A 29 22.57 -7.80 -49.40
CA ALA A 29 21.72 -7.47 -50.55
C ALA A 29 20.44 -6.64 -50.32
N GLY A 30 20.47 -5.37 -50.77
CA GLY A 30 19.28 -4.58 -51.10
C GLY A 30 19.24 -3.22 -50.42
N LEU A 31 19.58 -2.15 -51.16
CA LEU A 31 19.32 -0.76 -50.77
C LEU A 31 17.82 -0.49 -50.87
N GLN A 32 17.15 -0.34 -49.73
CA GLN A 32 15.88 0.39 -49.63
C GLN A 32 16.07 1.52 -48.62
N ALA A 33 15.72 2.73 -49.05
CA ALA A 33 15.73 3.91 -48.19
C ALA A 33 14.67 3.73 -47.10
N ALA A 34 15.11 3.59 -45.84
CA ALA A 34 14.22 3.64 -44.70
C ALA A 34 13.68 5.08 -44.60
N SER A 35 12.36 5.23 -44.71
CA SER A 35 11.69 6.50 -44.44
C SER A 35 11.94 6.91 -42.99
N ALA A 36 12.34 8.16 -42.81
CA ALA A 36 12.47 8.79 -41.50
C ALA A 36 11.07 9.02 -40.90
N ALA A 37 10.49 7.98 -40.31
CA ALA A 37 9.38 8.11 -39.38
C ALA A 37 9.96 8.01 -37.96
N GLY A 38 9.74 9.06 -37.17
CA GLY A 38 10.48 9.37 -35.95
C GLY A 38 10.58 8.23 -34.94
N ASP A 39 11.82 7.93 -34.55
CA ASP A 39 12.11 7.14 -33.36
C ASP A 39 11.96 8.05 -32.13
N ALA A 40 10.71 8.40 -31.83
CA ALA A 40 10.37 8.94 -30.53
C ALA A 40 10.61 7.80 -29.54
N ALA A 41 11.77 7.84 -28.88
CA ALA A 41 12.14 6.90 -27.82
C ALA A 41 10.92 6.63 -26.94
N GLN A 42 10.33 5.45 -27.12
CA GLN A 42 9.10 5.04 -26.46
C GLN A 42 9.40 5.02 -24.97
N ARG A 43 9.04 6.11 -24.26
CA ARG A 43 9.12 6.19 -22.80
C ARG A 43 8.27 5.06 -22.27
N ARG A 44 8.93 3.96 -21.90
CA ARG A 44 8.33 2.80 -21.28
C ARG A 44 7.83 3.23 -19.89
N HIS A 45 6.65 3.80 -19.82
CA HIS A 45 5.86 3.88 -18.60
C HIS A 45 5.33 2.47 -18.31
N VAL A 46 6.20 1.58 -17.82
CA VAL A 46 5.80 0.21 -17.51
C VAL A 46 5.17 0.23 -16.12
N ALA A 47 3.86 0.45 -16.05
CA ALA A 47 3.10 -0.02 -14.90
C ALA A 47 3.24 -1.56 -14.85
N HIS A 48 3.53 -2.12 -13.68
CA HIS A 48 3.71 -3.57 -13.54
C HIS A 48 2.38 -4.35 -13.50
N PHE A 49 1.26 -3.63 -13.45
CA PHE A 49 -0.10 -4.18 -13.49
C PHE A 49 -1.02 -3.23 -14.27
N THR A 50 -2.13 -3.76 -14.78
CA THR A 50 -3.21 -3.01 -15.43
C THR A 50 -4.51 -3.38 -14.74
N PHE A 51 -5.11 -2.43 -14.00
CA PHE A 51 -6.43 -2.62 -13.40
C PHE A 51 -7.52 -2.66 -14.47
N GLN A 52 -8.43 -3.62 -14.36
CA GLN A 52 -9.64 -3.70 -15.18
C GLN A 52 -10.86 -3.53 -14.27
N PRO A 53 -11.74 -2.55 -14.51
CA PRO A 53 -12.92 -2.39 -13.68
C PRO A 53 -13.90 -3.55 -13.91
N ASP A 54 -14.43 -4.09 -12.82
CA ASP A 54 -15.59 -4.98 -12.87
C ASP A 54 -16.81 -4.24 -13.47
N PRO A 55 -17.77 -4.97 -14.06
CA PRO A 55 -19.05 -4.41 -14.46
C PRO A 55 -19.74 -3.71 -13.27
N GLU A 56 -20.49 -2.64 -13.55
CA GLU A 56 -21.21 -1.91 -12.50
C GLU A 56 -22.19 -2.85 -11.77
N PRO A 57 -22.03 -3.05 -10.45
CA PRO A 57 -22.88 -3.97 -9.71
C PRO A 57 -24.29 -3.40 -9.58
N GLN A 58 -25.30 -4.22 -9.85
CA GLN A 58 -26.72 -3.82 -9.75
C GLN A 58 -27.30 -4.02 -8.34
N GLU A 59 -26.58 -4.73 -7.45
CA GLU A 59 -27.13 -5.25 -6.19
C GLU A 59 -27.05 -4.25 -5.01
N TYR A 60 -26.19 -3.22 -5.10
CA TYR A 60 -25.86 -2.34 -3.97
C TYR A 60 -26.47 -0.93 -4.06
N GLY A 61 -27.46 -0.73 -4.94
CA GLY A 61 -28.12 0.56 -5.14
C GLY A 61 -27.32 1.51 -6.03
N GLN A 62 -27.43 2.82 -5.77
CA GLN A 62 -26.76 3.85 -6.57
C GLN A 62 -25.23 3.75 -6.43
N THR A 63 -24.52 3.68 -7.56
CA THR A 63 -23.06 3.61 -7.61
C THR A 63 -22.44 4.92 -8.12
N GLN A 64 -21.18 5.14 -7.78
CA GLN A 64 -20.37 6.23 -8.31
C GLN A 64 -18.96 5.71 -8.57
N LYS A 65 -18.35 6.12 -9.69
CA LYS A 65 -16.94 5.81 -9.96
C LYS A 65 -16.05 6.49 -8.92
N MET A 66 -15.28 5.68 -8.22
CA MET A 66 -14.31 6.09 -7.21
C MET A 66 -12.99 5.35 -7.44
N ASN A 67 -11.87 6.03 -7.29
CA ASN A 67 -10.60 5.36 -7.07
C ASN A 67 -10.50 4.82 -5.63
N LEU A 68 -9.42 4.10 -5.31
CA LEU A 68 -9.31 3.44 -4.00
C LEU A 68 -9.34 4.41 -2.81
N PHE A 69 -8.63 5.54 -2.87
CA PHE A 69 -8.62 6.47 -1.72
C PHE A 69 -9.99 7.13 -1.54
N GLN A 70 -10.73 7.39 -2.62
CA GLN A 70 -12.11 7.90 -2.57
C GLN A 70 -13.05 6.86 -1.97
N ALA A 71 -12.90 5.58 -2.36
CA ALA A 71 -13.68 4.48 -1.78
C ALA A 71 -13.39 4.31 -0.28
N ILE A 72 -12.13 4.47 0.14
CA ILE A 72 -11.75 4.50 1.57
C ILE A 72 -12.42 5.69 2.27
N THR A 73 -12.37 6.89 1.68
CA THR A 73 -13.01 8.08 2.24
C THR A 73 -14.53 7.86 2.40
N SER A 74 -15.19 7.28 1.39
CA SER A 74 -16.61 6.93 1.42
C SER A 74 -16.93 5.89 2.51
N ALA A 75 -16.09 4.86 2.68
CA ALA A 75 -16.26 3.86 3.74
C ALA A 75 -16.11 4.47 5.15
N LEU A 76 -15.15 5.38 5.33
CA LEU A 76 -14.96 6.14 6.57
C LEU A 76 -16.14 7.08 6.83
N ASP A 77 -16.59 7.81 5.82
CA ASP A 77 -17.77 8.68 5.89
C ASP A 77 -19.01 7.90 6.35
N ASN A 78 -19.31 6.78 5.68
CA ASN A 78 -20.41 5.88 6.06
C ASN A 78 -20.28 5.36 7.50
N SER A 79 -19.05 5.12 7.97
CA SER A 79 -18.79 4.65 9.33
C SER A 79 -19.05 5.74 10.36
N LEU A 80 -18.58 6.97 10.13
CA LEU A 80 -18.80 8.08 11.04
C LEU A 80 -20.26 8.54 11.06
N ALA A 81 -20.98 8.42 9.95
CA ALA A 81 -22.40 8.72 9.86
C ALA A 81 -23.25 7.77 10.71
N LYS A 82 -22.99 6.46 10.62
CA LYS A 82 -23.83 5.43 11.26
C LYS A 82 -23.47 5.14 12.71
N ASP A 83 -22.21 5.38 13.09
CA ASP A 83 -21.70 5.12 14.43
C ASP A 83 -21.26 6.45 15.07
N PRO A 84 -22.00 6.99 16.05
CA PRO A 84 -21.65 8.26 16.69
C PRO A 84 -20.38 8.17 17.55
N THR A 85 -19.93 6.96 17.90
CA THR A 85 -18.73 6.74 18.72
C THR A 85 -17.45 6.69 17.90
N ALA A 86 -17.55 6.50 16.58
CA ALA A 86 -16.39 6.29 15.73
C ALA A 86 -15.48 7.52 15.67
N VAL A 87 -14.18 7.31 15.84
CA VAL A 87 -13.16 8.36 15.69
C VAL A 87 -12.04 7.90 14.77
N ILE A 88 -11.49 8.83 14.00
CA ILE A 88 -10.33 8.64 13.12
C ILE A 88 -9.18 9.47 13.66
N PHE A 89 -8.03 8.84 13.82
CA PHE A 89 -6.84 9.51 14.33
C PHE A 89 -5.57 8.90 13.77
N GLY A 90 -4.51 9.69 13.75
CA GLY A 90 -3.20 9.33 13.23
C GLY A 90 -2.42 10.57 12.80
N GLU A 91 -1.27 10.37 12.20
CA GLU A 91 -0.43 11.46 11.70
C GLU A 91 -1.08 12.11 10.47
N ASP A 92 -1.26 13.43 10.55
CA ASP A 92 -1.76 14.30 9.49
C ASP A 92 -3.15 13.93 8.88
N VAL A 93 -3.96 13.15 9.58
CA VAL A 93 -5.31 12.78 9.10
C VAL A 93 -6.29 13.97 9.06
N ALA A 94 -6.06 15.03 9.84
CA ALA A 94 -6.97 16.15 10.00
C ALA A 94 -7.12 17.02 8.75
N PHE A 95 -6.04 17.21 7.99
CA PHE A 95 -6.08 17.99 6.74
C PHE A 95 -6.54 17.13 5.54
N GLY A 96 -6.63 15.81 5.73
CA GLY A 96 -7.05 14.85 4.71
C GLY A 96 -6.12 13.65 4.53
N GLY A 97 -4.99 13.61 5.25
CA GLY A 97 -3.97 12.57 5.13
C GLY A 97 -3.09 12.74 3.89
N VAL A 98 -1.86 12.21 3.94
CA VAL A 98 -0.89 12.32 2.84
C VAL A 98 -1.35 11.63 1.55
N PHE A 99 -2.26 10.64 1.69
CA PHE A 99 -2.92 9.94 0.58
C PHE A 99 -4.37 10.37 0.33
N ARG A 100 -4.80 11.50 0.90
CA ARG A 100 -6.16 12.07 0.74
C ARG A 100 -7.32 11.18 1.19
N CYS A 101 -7.06 10.17 2.01
CA CYS A 101 -8.08 9.20 2.45
C CYS A 101 -9.08 9.75 3.48
N THR A 102 -8.82 10.92 4.07
CA THR A 102 -9.66 11.53 5.12
C THR A 102 -10.10 12.95 4.79
N VAL A 103 -9.96 13.38 3.52
CA VAL A 103 -10.31 14.73 3.06
C VAL A 103 -11.78 15.03 3.37
N GLY A 104 -12.04 16.21 3.95
CA GLY A 104 -13.38 16.72 4.26
C GLY A 104 -14.08 16.04 5.45
N LEU A 105 -13.56 14.93 5.97
CA LEU A 105 -14.19 14.22 7.09
C LEU A 105 -14.17 15.04 8.38
N ARG A 106 -13.08 15.77 8.65
CA ARG A 106 -12.97 16.64 9.83
C ARG A 106 -13.97 17.79 9.77
N ASP A 107 -14.14 18.41 8.62
CA ASP A 107 -15.10 19.51 8.46
C ASP A 107 -16.54 19.03 8.63
N LYS A 108 -16.83 17.80 8.16
CA LYS A 108 -18.15 17.17 8.27
C LYS A 108 -18.49 16.67 9.67
N TYR A 109 -17.53 16.04 10.37
CA TYR A 109 -17.76 15.32 11.63
C TYR A 109 -17.17 15.99 12.87
N GLY A 110 -16.43 17.08 12.69
CA GLY A 110 -15.82 17.85 13.76
C GLY A 110 -14.42 17.37 14.15
N LYS A 111 -13.67 18.30 14.74
CA LYS A 111 -12.28 18.11 15.19
C LYS A 111 -12.13 17.03 16.27
N ASP A 112 -13.18 16.73 17.02
CA ASP A 112 -13.13 15.73 18.10
C ASP A 112 -13.28 14.30 17.58
N ARG A 113 -13.73 14.14 16.32
CA ARG A 113 -13.89 12.83 15.66
C ARG A 113 -12.83 12.53 14.61
N VAL A 114 -12.18 13.57 14.05
CA VAL A 114 -11.07 13.41 13.09
C VAL A 114 -9.92 14.34 13.48
N PHE A 115 -8.87 13.78 14.06
CA PHE A 115 -7.78 14.56 14.68
C PHE A 115 -6.39 13.97 14.49
N ASN A 116 -5.40 14.86 14.47
CA ASN A 116 -4.00 14.47 14.42
C ASN A 116 -3.52 13.96 15.78
N THR A 117 -2.65 12.97 15.75
CA THR A 117 -1.85 12.53 16.90
C THR A 117 -0.46 13.15 16.86
N PRO A 118 0.30 13.13 17.96
CA PRO A 118 1.76 13.24 17.89
C PRO A 118 2.35 12.13 16.98
N LEU A 119 3.55 12.38 16.45
CA LEU A 119 4.28 11.46 15.57
C LEU A 119 4.87 10.31 16.40
N CYS A 120 4.09 9.25 16.61
CA CYS A 120 4.42 8.14 17.51
C CYS A 120 3.47 6.96 17.30
N GLU A 121 3.88 5.97 16.50
CA GLU A 121 3.02 4.85 16.07
C GLU A 121 2.60 3.94 17.23
N GLN A 122 3.52 3.66 18.17
CA GLN A 122 3.19 2.92 19.40
C GLN A 122 2.13 3.65 20.23
N GLY A 123 2.18 4.98 20.26
CA GLY A 123 1.19 5.83 20.93
C GLY A 123 -0.15 5.79 20.21
N ILE A 124 -0.16 5.89 18.88
CA ILE A 124 -1.36 5.78 18.05
C ILE A 124 -2.11 4.48 18.33
N VAL A 125 -1.42 3.34 18.27
CA VAL A 125 -2.07 2.04 18.47
C VAL A 125 -2.51 1.85 19.93
N GLY A 126 -1.64 2.15 20.91
CA GLY A 126 -2.00 2.03 22.32
C GLY A 126 -3.18 2.92 22.71
N PHE A 127 -3.23 4.14 22.20
CA PHE A 127 -4.35 5.05 22.37
C PHE A 127 -5.64 4.49 21.75
N GLY A 128 -5.55 3.94 20.54
CA GLY A 128 -6.67 3.28 19.88
C GLY A 128 -7.20 2.06 20.62
N ILE A 129 -6.33 1.24 21.22
CA ILE A 129 -6.73 0.14 22.11
C ILE A 129 -7.54 0.69 23.28
N GLY A 130 -7.06 1.76 23.94
CA GLY A 130 -7.76 2.40 25.04
C GLY A 130 -9.17 2.87 24.67
N ILE A 131 -9.32 3.56 23.53
CA ILE A 131 -10.64 3.96 23.00
C ILE A 131 -11.53 2.74 22.76
N ALA A 132 -11.00 1.69 22.13
CA ALA A 132 -11.78 0.50 21.81
C ALA A 132 -12.25 -0.25 23.08
N VAL A 133 -11.45 -0.22 24.15
CA VAL A 133 -11.79 -0.83 25.45
C VAL A 133 -12.97 -0.13 26.12
N THR A 134 -13.18 1.17 25.89
CA THR A 134 -14.38 1.86 26.42
C THR A 134 -15.65 1.56 25.61
N GLY A 135 -15.52 0.84 24.48
CA GLY A 135 -16.62 0.47 23.60
C GLY A 135 -16.83 1.40 22.40
N ALA A 136 -16.03 2.45 22.25
CA ALA A 136 -16.08 3.32 21.08
C ALA A 136 -15.33 2.71 19.88
N THR A 137 -15.73 3.06 18.65
CA THR A 137 -15.03 2.62 17.44
C THR A 137 -13.77 3.45 17.20
N ALA A 138 -12.60 2.79 17.14
CA ALA A 138 -11.30 3.43 16.97
C ALA A 138 -10.72 3.08 15.59
N ILE A 139 -10.55 4.07 14.72
CA ILE A 139 -9.99 3.89 13.38
C ILE A 139 -8.63 4.61 13.31
N ALA A 140 -7.56 3.87 13.60
CA ALA A 140 -6.19 4.39 13.61
C ALA A 140 -5.57 4.35 12.21
N GLU A 141 -4.90 5.43 11.80
CA GLU A 141 -4.04 5.47 10.60
C GLU A 141 -2.55 5.38 11.01
N ILE A 142 -1.84 4.43 10.42
CA ILE A 142 -0.38 4.42 10.36
C ILE A 142 0.04 4.85 8.95
N GLN A 143 0.93 5.83 8.84
CA GLN A 143 1.13 6.57 7.60
C GLN A 143 1.69 5.71 6.45
N PHE A 144 2.52 4.70 6.75
CA PHE A 144 2.94 3.63 5.85
C PHE A 144 3.04 2.31 6.62
N ALA A 145 2.72 1.18 5.98
CA ALA A 145 2.88 -0.13 6.62
C ALA A 145 4.34 -0.40 7.05
N ASP A 146 5.32 0.21 6.38
CA ASP A 146 6.74 0.20 6.76
C ASP A 146 6.98 0.78 8.18
N TYR A 147 6.13 1.70 8.64
CA TYR A 147 6.23 2.38 9.94
C TYR A 147 5.36 1.73 11.02
N ILE A 148 4.78 0.56 10.77
CA ILE A 148 3.93 -0.12 11.77
C ILE A 148 4.73 -0.80 12.89
N PHE A 149 6.03 -1.04 12.67
CA PHE A 149 6.86 -1.84 13.57
C PHE A 149 7.10 -1.26 14.97
N PRO A 150 7.20 0.07 15.18
CA PRO A 150 7.21 0.64 16.53
C PRO A 150 5.95 0.24 17.33
N ALA A 151 4.81 0.07 16.66
CA ALA A 151 3.56 -0.36 17.30
C ALA A 151 3.41 -1.90 17.42
N PHE A 152 4.39 -2.68 16.97
CA PHE A 152 4.26 -4.15 16.90
C PHE A 152 3.97 -4.77 18.26
N ASP A 153 4.57 -4.27 19.34
CA ASP A 153 4.30 -4.73 20.70
C ASP A 153 2.83 -4.48 21.11
N GLN A 154 2.31 -3.27 20.88
CA GLN A 154 0.89 -2.95 21.15
C GLN A 154 -0.06 -3.81 20.30
N ILE A 155 0.30 -4.12 19.06
CA ILE A 155 -0.54 -4.98 18.21
C ILE A 155 -0.51 -6.44 18.71
N VAL A 156 0.69 -6.98 18.95
CA VAL A 156 0.90 -8.41 19.17
C VAL A 156 0.65 -8.82 20.62
N ASN A 157 1.13 -8.06 21.59
CA ASN A 157 1.02 -8.41 23.00
C ASN A 157 -0.23 -7.83 23.65
N GLU A 158 -0.67 -6.64 23.24
CA GLU A 158 -1.84 -6.00 23.81
C GLU A 158 -3.10 -6.30 23.00
N ALA A 159 -3.25 -5.75 21.78
CA ALA A 159 -4.49 -5.83 21.01
C ALA A 159 -4.91 -7.28 20.71
N ALA A 160 -3.99 -8.10 20.20
CA ALA A 160 -4.29 -9.48 19.82
C ALA A 160 -4.77 -10.34 21.01
N LYS A 161 -4.21 -10.10 22.19
CA LYS A 161 -4.44 -10.94 23.37
C LYS A 161 -5.48 -10.34 24.32
N TYR A 162 -5.96 -9.12 24.07
CA TYR A 162 -6.77 -8.35 25.02
C TYR A 162 -8.01 -9.11 25.50
N ARG A 163 -8.78 -9.69 24.56
CA ARG A 163 -9.99 -10.47 24.87
C ARG A 163 -9.67 -11.79 25.60
N TYR A 164 -8.63 -12.47 25.14
CA TYR A 164 -8.24 -13.78 25.67
C TYR A 164 -7.72 -13.67 27.10
N ARG A 165 -6.80 -12.74 27.37
CA ARG A 165 -6.17 -12.57 28.68
C ARG A 165 -7.14 -12.11 29.78
N SER A 166 -8.26 -11.48 29.39
CA SER A 166 -9.28 -11.02 30.34
C SER A 166 -10.44 -11.99 30.53
N GLY A 167 -10.45 -13.16 29.86
CA GLY A 167 -11.64 -14.02 29.84
C GLY A 167 -12.89 -13.31 29.34
N ASP A 168 -12.74 -12.48 28.29
CA ASP A 168 -13.79 -11.64 27.69
C ASP A 168 -14.37 -10.49 28.56
N LEU A 169 -13.82 -10.25 29.77
CA LEU A 169 -14.22 -9.10 30.59
C LEU A 169 -13.92 -7.74 29.93
N PHE A 170 -12.86 -7.67 29.11
CA PHE A 170 -12.50 -6.50 28.32
C PHE A 170 -12.10 -6.92 26.91
N ASN A 171 -12.28 -6.04 25.92
CA ASN A 171 -11.82 -6.30 24.56
C ASN A 171 -11.60 -5.00 23.79
N CYS A 172 -10.79 -5.05 22.74
CA CYS A 172 -10.56 -3.94 21.81
C CYS A 172 -11.09 -4.28 20.40
N GLY A 173 -12.24 -4.98 20.32
CA GLY A 173 -12.77 -5.49 19.05
C GLY A 173 -13.23 -4.41 18.06
N SER A 174 -13.47 -3.19 18.54
CA SER A 174 -13.84 -2.01 17.75
C SER A 174 -12.64 -1.22 17.23
N LEU A 175 -11.41 -1.72 17.42
CA LEU A 175 -10.19 -1.14 16.83
C LEU A 175 -9.98 -1.64 15.40
N THR A 176 -9.73 -0.70 14.49
CA THR A 176 -9.20 -0.96 13.15
C THR A 176 -7.95 -0.13 12.93
N ILE A 177 -6.85 -0.77 12.53
CA ILE A 177 -5.62 -0.10 12.11
C ILE A 177 -5.53 -0.19 10.59
N ARG A 178 -5.38 0.95 9.92
CA ARG A 178 -5.23 1.04 8.46
C ARG A 178 -3.91 1.69 8.11
N ALA A 179 -3.25 1.14 7.09
CA ALA A 179 -1.96 1.62 6.59
C ALA A 179 -1.85 1.41 5.07
N PRO A 180 -1.25 2.35 4.32
CA PRO A 180 -0.82 2.13 2.94
C PRO A 180 0.18 0.97 2.85
N TRP A 181 0.04 0.13 1.83
CA TRP A 181 0.72 -1.17 1.77
C TRP A 181 1.24 -1.46 0.35
N GLY A 182 2.39 -2.13 0.26
CA GLY A 182 2.91 -2.70 -0.98
C GLY A 182 3.75 -1.76 -1.84
N CYS A 183 4.24 -2.29 -2.96
CA CYS A 183 5.18 -1.57 -3.82
C CYS A 183 4.52 -0.41 -4.59
N VAL A 184 5.26 0.69 -4.75
CA VAL A 184 4.83 1.89 -5.50
C VAL A 184 5.78 2.23 -6.66
N GLY A 185 6.65 1.29 -7.04
CA GLY A 185 7.62 1.44 -8.13
C GLY A 185 8.94 2.13 -7.73
N HIS A 186 8.89 3.15 -6.86
CA HIS A 186 10.08 3.91 -6.43
C HIS A 186 10.15 4.16 -4.91
N GLY A 187 9.44 3.36 -4.11
CA GLY A 187 9.36 3.55 -2.65
C GLY A 187 10.58 3.07 -1.87
N ALA A 188 11.50 2.34 -2.52
CA ALA A 188 12.71 1.77 -1.91
C ALA A 188 12.39 1.00 -0.60
N LEU A 189 13.22 1.15 0.44
CA LEU A 189 13.19 0.32 1.65
C LEU A 189 12.00 0.61 2.58
N TYR A 190 11.51 1.85 2.61
CA TYR A 190 10.60 2.33 3.67
C TYR A 190 9.27 2.90 3.15
N HIS A 191 8.96 2.65 1.88
CA HIS A 191 7.65 2.97 1.28
C HIS A 191 7.20 1.90 0.28
N SER A 192 7.57 0.62 0.54
CA SER A 192 7.23 -0.48 -0.37
C SER A 192 6.95 -1.82 0.32
N GLN A 193 7.00 -1.88 1.65
CA GLN A 193 6.93 -3.15 2.36
C GLN A 193 5.53 -3.76 2.35
N SER A 194 5.52 -5.08 2.54
CA SER A 194 4.34 -5.93 2.65
C SER A 194 4.47 -6.78 3.93
N PRO A 195 4.15 -6.21 5.12
CA PRO A 195 4.49 -6.84 6.39
C PRO A 195 3.45 -7.86 6.89
N GLU A 196 2.48 -8.27 6.08
CA GLU A 196 1.36 -9.13 6.50
C GLU A 196 1.81 -10.45 7.12
N ALA A 197 2.95 -11.00 6.68
CA ALA A 197 3.50 -12.24 7.22
C ALA A 197 3.94 -12.11 8.69
N PHE A 198 4.44 -10.93 9.12
CA PHE A 198 4.77 -10.69 10.52
C PHE A 198 3.54 -10.75 11.43
N PHE A 199 2.38 -10.36 10.90
CA PHE A 199 1.11 -10.39 11.62
C PHE A 199 0.37 -11.73 11.49
N ALA A 200 0.65 -12.51 10.44
CA ALA A 200 0.00 -13.80 10.19
C ALA A 200 0.26 -14.83 11.30
N HIS A 201 1.38 -14.73 12.01
CA HIS A 201 1.73 -15.61 13.13
C HIS A 201 1.24 -15.09 14.50
N CYS A 202 0.33 -14.11 14.53
CA CYS A 202 -0.22 -13.56 15.77
C CYS A 202 -1.71 -13.91 15.89
N PRO A 203 -2.08 -14.96 16.66
CA PRO A 203 -3.48 -15.26 16.94
C PRO A 203 -4.17 -14.10 17.67
N GLY A 204 -5.40 -13.78 17.25
CA GLY A 204 -6.23 -12.74 17.89
C GLY A 204 -6.42 -11.46 17.06
N ILE A 205 -5.64 -11.27 15.99
CA ILE A 205 -5.84 -10.19 15.02
C ILE A 205 -6.33 -10.73 13.67
N LYS A 206 -6.95 -9.85 12.87
CA LYS A 206 -7.36 -10.13 11.49
C LYS A 206 -6.62 -9.17 10.56
N SER A 207 -5.77 -9.72 9.69
CA SER A 207 -5.13 -8.96 8.61
C SER A 207 -5.95 -9.09 7.33
N LYS A 208 -6.24 -7.96 6.68
CA LYS A 208 -6.92 -7.90 5.39
C LYS A 208 -6.18 -6.94 4.48
N VAL A 209 -5.94 -7.36 3.24
CA VAL A 209 -5.37 -6.50 2.20
C VAL A 209 -6.48 -6.14 1.22
N ILE A 210 -6.70 -4.84 1.02
CA ILE A 210 -7.64 -4.34 0.01
C ILE A 210 -6.82 -4.07 -1.25
N LYS A 211 -7.04 -4.89 -2.29
CA LYS A 211 -6.42 -4.75 -3.61
C LYS A 211 -7.50 -4.72 -4.67
N PHE A 212 -7.31 -3.87 -5.67
CA PHE A 212 -7.99 -3.97 -6.94
C PHE A 212 -7.13 -4.85 -7.86
N PHE A 213 -7.69 -5.95 -8.37
CA PHE A 213 -7.11 -6.76 -9.43
C PHE A 213 -7.62 -6.27 -10.78
#